data_AF-A0A7X5EDW7-F1
#
_entry.id   AF-A0A7X5EDW7-F1
#
_cell.length_a   1.000
_cell.length_b   1.000
_cell.length_c   1.000
_cell.angle_alpha   90.00
_cell.angle_beta   90.00
_cell.angle_gamma   90.00
#
_symmetry.space_group_name_H-M   'P 1'
#
loop_
_entity.id
_entity.type
_entity.pdbx_description
1 polymer ?
#
loop_
_entity_poly.entity_id
_entity_poly.type
_entity_poly.pdbx_seq_one_letter_code
_entity_poly.pdbx_strand_id
1 'polypeptide(L)'
;LQRNKAAVNAPKQDSVQRMVDIAAKRAEGKGKGYEKWATLHNLKQMAATMSIYEESGFTSPEELETALAAANTELHETTGKLKAVESTLREKKDLQKQLLAYIKTKPARDGLRAQKTEKARRAYREQHESEFIISESAARYFKAKGISKLPASKALQTEIEQLTKEKNSLYNEYREKKASVRELQTVKGNLDKILRREPERGKGRENER
;
A
#
# COMPACT_ATOMS: atom_id res chain seq x y z
N LEU A 1 17.25 -14.16 -28.08
CA LEU A 1 16.90 -13.39 -26.86
C LEU A 1 15.57 -12.67 -27.09
N GLN A 2 14.45 -13.37 -26.88
CA GLN A 2 13.12 -12.79 -27.02
C GLN A 2 12.86 -11.87 -25.83
N ARG A 3 12.68 -10.58 -26.10
CA ARG A 3 12.30 -9.58 -25.10
C ARG A 3 10.83 -9.80 -24.74
N ASN A 4 10.59 -10.28 -23.53
CA ASN A 4 9.27 -10.36 -22.92
C ASN A 4 8.59 -8.99 -22.97
N LYS A 5 7.55 -8.89 -23.81
CA LYS A 5 6.65 -7.75 -23.87
C LYS A 5 5.83 -7.79 -22.59
N ALA A 6 6.10 -6.86 -21.67
CA ALA A 6 5.37 -6.73 -20.41
C ALA A 6 3.86 -6.69 -20.72
N ALA A 7 3.10 -7.58 -20.10
CA ALA A 7 1.64 -7.53 -20.12
C ALA A 7 1.23 -6.17 -19.55
N VAL A 8 0.65 -5.35 -20.42
CA VAL A 8 0.04 -4.07 -20.05
C VAL A 8 -1.01 -4.37 -18.99
N ASN A 9 -0.79 -3.88 -17.77
CA ASN A 9 -1.82 -3.81 -16.73
C ASN A 9 -2.90 -2.80 -17.17
N ALA A 10 -3.71 -3.18 -18.15
CA ALA A 10 -4.98 -2.54 -18.38
C ALA A 10 -5.93 -2.92 -17.23
N PRO A 11 -6.75 -2.01 -16.70
CA PRO A 11 -7.78 -2.38 -15.74
C PRO A 11 -8.67 -3.46 -16.36
N LYS A 12 -9.03 -4.50 -15.58
CA LYS A 12 -9.99 -5.53 -16.02
C LYS A 12 -11.21 -4.82 -16.61
N GLN A 13 -11.51 -5.11 -17.88
CA GLN A 13 -12.59 -4.46 -18.62
C GLN A 13 -13.98 -4.70 -18.01
N ASP A 14 -14.10 -5.64 -17.04
CA ASP A 14 -15.36 -6.03 -16.41
C ASP A 14 -15.72 -5.22 -15.15
N SER A 15 -14.84 -4.33 -14.67
CA SER A 15 -15.16 -3.50 -13.50
C SER A 15 -15.98 -2.26 -13.87
N VAL A 16 -17.07 -1.99 -13.14
CA VAL A 16 -17.89 -0.79 -13.32
C VAL A 16 -17.06 0.47 -13.13
N GLN A 17 -17.21 1.40 -14.05
CA GLN A 17 -16.53 2.69 -14.04
C GLN A 17 -17.47 3.80 -13.58
N ARG A 18 -16.88 4.88 -13.07
CA ARG A 18 -17.63 6.06 -12.64
C ARG A 18 -18.32 6.74 -13.83
N MET A 19 -19.60 7.05 -13.68
CA MET A 19 -20.34 7.87 -14.63
C MET A 19 -19.80 9.30 -14.66
N VAL A 20 -19.73 9.86 -15.87
CA VAL A 20 -19.27 11.22 -16.15
C VAL A 20 -20.35 12.23 -15.78
N ASP A 21 -19.96 13.33 -15.14
CA ASP A 21 -20.80 14.51 -15.00
C ASP A 21 -20.72 15.34 -16.29
N ILE A 22 -21.72 15.19 -17.15
CA ILE A 22 -21.72 15.82 -18.49
C ILE A 22 -21.83 17.34 -18.36
N ALA A 23 -22.59 17.85 -17.40
CA ALA A 23 -22.77 19.29 -17.20
C ALA A 23 -21.45 19.94 -16.73
N ALA A 24 -20.78 19.32 -15.75
CA ALA A 24 -19.46 19.78 -15.31
C ALA A 24 -18.43 19.72 -16.44
N LYS A 25 -18.41 18.64 -17.23
CA LYS A 25 -17.48 18.51 -18.35
C LYS A 25 -17.76 19.49 -19.48
N ARG A 26 -19.01 19.84 -19.73
CA ARG A 26 -19.38 20.93 -20.64
C ARG A 26 -18.85 22.27 -20.15
N ALA A 27 -18.98 22.56 -18.85
CA ALA A 27 -18.44 23.78 -18.23
C ALA A 27 -16.90 23.88 -18.31
N GLU A 28 -16.20 22.74 -18.30
CA GLU A 28 -14.75 22.64 -18.57
C GLU A 28 -14.37 22.84 -20.06
N GLY A 29 -15.33 23.15 -20.94
CA GLY A 29 -15.09 23.39 -22.37
C GLY A 29 -15.08 22.13 -23.25
N LYS A 30 -15.57 20.99 -22.75
CA LYS A 30 -15.73 19.79 -23.60
C LYS A 30 -16.83 20.00 -24.64
N GLY A 31 -16.53 19.73 -25.91
CA GLY A 31 -17.45 19.91 -27.03
C GLY A 31 -18.48 18.78 -27.21
N LYS A 32 -19.41 18.99 -28.14
CA LYS A 32 -20.53 18.07 -28.44
C LYS A 32 -20.13 16.61 -28.70
N GLY A 33 -18.95 16.37 -29.26
CA GLY A 33 -18.43 15.01 -29.46
C GLY A 33 -18.18 14.27 -28.16
N TYR A 34 -17.60 14.95 -27.16
CA TYR A 34 -17.38 14.39 -25.83
C TYR A 34 -18.69 14.14 -25.10
N GLU A 35 -19.69 15.03 -25.26
CA GLU A 35 -21.02 14.81 -24.70
C GLU A 35 -21.67 13.54 -25.24
N LYS A 36 -21.65 13.32 -26.56
CA LYS A 36 -22.18 12.09 -27.18
C LYS A 36 -21.45 10.84 -26.70
N TRP A 37 -20.14 10.91 -26.52
CA TRP A 37 -19.37 9.81 -25.94
C TRP A 37 -19.77 9.56 -24.48
N ALA A 38 -19.88 10.63 -23.68
CA ALA A 38 -20.19 10.55 -22.25
C ALA A 38 -21.61 10.05 -22.00
N THR A 39 -22.59 10.37 -22.86
CA THR A 39 -23.95 9.81 -22.76
C THR A 39 -23.96 8.30 -23.00
N LEU A 40 -23.30 7.82 -24.06
CA LEU A 40 -23.18 6.39 -24.34
C LEU A 40 -22.40 5.66 -23.24
N HIS A 41 -21.30 6.26 -22.77
CA HIS A 41 -20.52 5.74 -21.64
C HIS A 41 -21.38 5.61 -20.39
N ASN A 42 -22.09 6.68 -20.00
CA ASN A 42 -22.95 6.67 -18.84
C ASN A 42 -24.06 5.62 -18.96
N LEU A 43 -24.69 5.47 -20.13
CA LEU A 43 -25.71 4.45 -20.34
C LEU A 43 -25.17 3.03 -20.10
N LYS A 44 -23.95 2.74 -20.60
CA LYS A 44 -23.26 1.47 -20.33
C LYS A 44 -22.97 1.28 -18.84
N GLN A 45 -22.47 2.32 -18.17
CA GLN A 45 -22.16 2.25 -16.74
C GLN A 45 -23.42 2.14 -15.88
N MET A 46 -24.55 2.73 -16.29
CA MET A 46 -25.83 2.56 -15.60
C MET A 46 -26.29 1.11 -15.64
N ALA A 47 -26.28 0.49 -16.83
CA ALA A 47 -26.66 -0.91 -16.99
C ALA A 47 -25.75 -1.84 -16.17
N ALA A 48 -24.43 -1.63 -16.23
CA ALA A 48 -23.48 -2.43 -15.46
C ALA A 48 -23.61 -2.21 -13.94
N THR A 49 -23.87 -0.96 -13.49
CA THR A 49 -24.12 -0.67 -12.07
C THR A 49 -25.37 -1.39 -11.57
N MET A 50 -26.46 -1.38 -12.35
CA MET A 50 -27.69 -2.07 -11.96
C MET A 50 -27.49 -3.59 -11.90
N SER A 51 -26.79 -4.18 -12.88
CA SER A 51 -26.45 -5.62 -12.86
C SER A 51 -25.69 -5.99 -11.59
N ILE A 52 -24.62 -5.27 -11.26
CA ILE A 52 -23.83 -5.53 -10.04
C ILE A 52 -24.69 -5.35 -8.79
N TYR A 53 -25.52 -4.31 -8.74
CA TYR A 53 -26.37 -4.04 -7.58
C TYR A 53 -27.42 -5.15 -7.39
N GLU A 54 -28.05 -5.63 -8.45
CA GLU A 54 -28.98 -6.77 -8.40
C GLU A 54 -28.26 -8.08 -8.00
N GLU A 55 -27.09 -8.36 -8.58
CA GLU A 55 -26.29 -9.55 -8.28
C GLU A 55 -25.72 -9.56 -6.85
N SER A 56 -25.49 -8.37 -6.26
CA SER A 56 -24.98 -8.24 -4.90
C SER A 56 -25.99 -8.61 -3.81
N GLY A 57 -27.27 -8.72 -4.16
CA GLY A 57 -28.34 -9.06 -3.22
C GLY A 57 -28.72 -7.93 -2.25
N PHE A 58 -28.22 -6.71 -2.46
CA PHE A 58 -28.63 -5.56 -1.65
C PHE A 58 -30.12 -5.25 -1.90
N THR A 59 -30.87 -5.16 -0.80
CA THR A 59 -32.30 -4.83 -0.84
C THR A 59 -32.54 -3.32 -0.77
N SER A 60 -31.53 -2.55 -0.34
CA SER A 60 -31.62 -1.08 -0.24
C SER A 60 -30.25 -0.39 -0.37
N PRO A 61 -30.22 0.89 -0.78
CA PRO A 61 -28.99 1.68 -0.80
C PRO A 61 -28.31 1.79 0.58
N GLU A 62 -29.07 1.68 1.68
CA GLU A 62 -28.54 1.71 3.04
C GLU A 62 -27.70 0.46 3.37
N GLU A 63 -28.05 -0.71 2.82
CA GLU A 63 -27.23 -1.92 2.94
C GLU A 63 -25.89 -1.78 2.21
N LEU A 64 -25.90 -1.13 1.04
CA LEU A 64 -24.68 -0.79 0.30
C LEU A 64 -23.77 0.17 1.10
N GLU A 65 -24.34 1.15 1.78
CA GLU A 65 -23.59 2.05 2.69
C GLU A 65 -22.99 1.30 3.87
N THR A 66 -23.75 0.38 4.45
CA THR A 66 -23.30 -0.46 5.57
C THR A 66 -22.15 -1.36 5.13
N ALA A 67 -22.28 -2.01 3.97
CA ALA A 67 -21.22 -2.83 3.36
C ALA A 67 -19.97 -1.98 3.06
N LEU A 68 -20.15 -0.76 2.55
CA LEU A 68 -19.05 0.18 2.31
C LEU A 68 -18.35 0.58 3.62
N ALA A 69 -19.10 0.87 4.69
CA ALA A 69 -18.54 1.21 6.00
C ALA A 69 -17.75 0.03 6.59
N ALA A 70 -18.27 -1.19 6.49
CA ALA A 70 -17.59 -2.41 6.90
C ALA A 70 -16.29 -2.62 6.10
N ALA A 71 -16.33 -2.51 4.77
CA ALA A 71 -15.17 -2.65 3.91
C ALA A 71 -14.09 -1.60 4.20
N ASN A 72 -14.47 -0.36 4.51
CA ASN A 72 -13.52 0.68 4.93
C ASN A 72 -12.89 0.35 6.28
N THR A 73 -13.67 -0.13 7.25
CA THR A 73 -13.16 -0.55 8.57
C THR A 73 -12.12 -1.65 8.41
N GLU A 74 -12.44 -2.68 7.64
CA GLU A 74 -11.51 -3.77 7.35
C GLU A 74 -10.24 -3.31 6.62
N LEU A 75 -10.36 -2.37 5.68
CA LEU A 75 -9.23 -1.78 4.99
C LEU A 75 -8.33 -0.99 5.95
N HIS A 76 -8.92 -0.24 6.88
CA HIS A 76 -8.18 0.49 7.90
C HIS A 76 -7.44 -0.46 8.85
N GLU A 77 -8.07 -1.55 9.27
CA GLU A 77 -7.43 -2.58 10.09
C GLU A 77 -6.24 -3.23 9.38
N THR A 78 -6.42 -3.69 8.13
CA THR A 78 -5.32 -4.26 7.34
C THR A 78 -4.19 -3.24 7.13
N THR A 79 -4.52 -1.97 6.92
CA THR A 79 -3.51 -0.89 6.82
C THR A 79 -2.76 -0.71 8.15
N GLY A 80 -3.45 -0.80 9.29
CA GLY A 80 -2.84 -0.75 10.62
C GLY A 80 -1.86 -1.90 10.84
N LYS A 81 -2.28 -3.14 10.53
CA LYS A 81 -1.43 -4.33 10.58
C LYS A 81 -0.19 -4.18 9.69
N LEU A 82 -0.37 -3.72 8.45
CA LEU A 82 0.73 -3.51 7.51
C LEU A 82 1.75 -2.50 8.06
N LYS A 83 1.30 -1.37 8.60
CA LYS A 83 2.18 -0.36 9.21
C LYS A 83 2.98 -0.93 10.40
N ALA A 84 2.33 -1.73 11.25
CA ALA A 84 2.99 -2.34 12.39
C ALA A 84 4.11 -3.31 11.96
N VAL A 85 3.83 -4.16 10.97
CA VAL A 85 4.82 -5.10 10.40
C VAL A 85 5.96 -4.34 9.72
N GLU A 86 5.66 -3.29 8.94
CA GLU A 86 6.67 -2.47 8.28
C GLU A 86 7.59 -1.75 9.28
N SER A 87 7.03 -1.22 10.35
CA SER A 87 7.80 -0.59 11.44
C SER A 87 8.75 -1.60 12.08
N THR A 88 8.22 -2.77 12.46
CA THR A 88 9.00 -3.84 13.08
C THR A 88 10.10 -4.34 12.15
N LEU A 89 9.79 -4.51 10.86
CA LEU A 89 10.75 -4.94 9.84
C LEU A 89 11.88 -3.92 9.69
N ARG A 90 11.56 -2.62 9.70
CA ARG A 90 12.57 -1.55 9.64
C ARG A 90 13.51 -1.61 10.84
N GLU A 91 12.95 -1.69 12.05
CA GLU A 91 13.75 -1.78 13.28
C GLU A 91 14.69 -2.98 13.29
N LYS A 92 14.20 -4.15 12.86
CA LYS A 92 15.03 -5.36 12.78
C LYS A 92 16.11 -5.27 11.72
N LYS A 93 15.83 -4.65 10.57
CA LYS A 93 16.85 -4.40 9.53
C LYS A 93 17.93 -3.43 10.01
N ASP A 94 17.55 -2.39 10.74
CA ASP A 94 18.50 -1.47 11.36
C ASP A 94 19.36 -2.20 12.39
N LEU A 95 18.74 -3.01 13.25
CA LEU A 95 19.45 -3.86 14.21
C LEU A 95 20.43 -4.82 13.52
N GLN A 96 20.00 -5.46 12.43
CA GLN A 96 20.84 -6.36 11.65
C GLN A 96 22.05 -5.63 11.05
N LYS A 97 21.85 -4.43 10.49
CA LYS A 97 22.93 -3.61 9.94
C LYS A 97 23.97 -3.29 11.01
N GLN A 98 23.53 -2.87 12.21
CA GLN A 98 24.43 -2.55 13.31
C GLN A 98 25.14 -3.79 13.85
N LEU A 99 24.44 -4.92 13.94
CA LEU A 99 25.02 -6.21 14.34
C LEU A 99 26.14 -6.64 13.38
N LEU A 100 25.88 -6.60 12.07
CA LEU A 100 26.87 -6.97 11.06
C LEU A 100 28.07 -6.02 11.08
N ALA A 101 27.85 -4.71 11.24
CA ALA A 101 28.92 -3.73 11.39
C ALA A 101 29.80 -4.02 12.63
N TYR A 102 29.17 -4.35 13.76
CA TYR A 102 29.89 -4.67 14.99
C TYR A 102 30.65 -6.01 14.91
N ILE A 103 30.07 -7.03 14.27
CA ILE A 103 30.74 -8.33 14.07
C ILE A 103 31.95 -8.17 13.14
N LYS A 104 31.82 -7.41 12.05
CA LYS A 104 32.92 -7.17 11.09
C LYS A 104 34.14 -6.50 11.73
N THR A 105 33.95 -5.67 12.76
CA THR A 105 35.05 -4.99 13.47
C THR A 105 35.65 -5.83 14.60
N LYS A 106 35.20 -7.08 14.78
CA LYS A 106 35.75 -7.98 15.82
C LYS A 106 37.27 -8.21 15.67
N PRO A 107 37.82 -8.49 14.46
CA PRO A 107 39.26 -8.71 14.30
C PRO A 107 40.11 -7.52 14.77
N ALA A 108 39.70 -6.29 14.47
CA ALA A 108 40.35 -5.06 14.92
C ALA A 108 40.35 -4.95 16.46
N ARG A 109 39.20 -5.22 17.08
CA ARG A 109 39.06 -5.17 18.54
C ARG A 109 39.89 -6.24 19.24
N ASP A 110 39.95 -7.45 18.68
CA ASP A 110 40.78 -8.53 19.21
C ASP A 110 42.28 -8.26 19.00
N GLY A 111 42.65 -7.70 17.84
CA GLY A 111 44.03 -7.28 17.54
C GLY A 111 44.54 -6.17 18.45
N LEU A 112 43.68 -5.22 18.83
CA LEU A 112 44.01 -4.20 19.84
C LEU A 112 44.23 -4.81 21.23
N ARG A 113 43.40 -5.80 21.61
CA ARG A 113 43.55 -6.50 22.90
C ARG A 113 44.85 -7.31 22.97
N ALA A 114 45.34 -7.80 21.84
CA ALA A 114 46.62 -8.50 21.76
C ALA A 114 47.85 -7.59 21.98
N GLN A 115 47.69 -6.26 21.84
CA GLN A 115 48.80 -5.32 22.04
C GLN A 115 49.16 -5.18 23.53
N LYS A 116 50.44 -5.45 23.84
CA LYS A 116 50.95 -5.52 25.21
C LYS A 116 51.40 -4.17 25.76
N THR A 117 51.81 -3.23 24.91
CA THR A 117 52.31 -1.91 25.32
C THR A 117 51.36 -0.80 24.90
N GLU A 118 51.33 0.28 25.68
CA GLU A 118 50.46 1.42 25.39
C GLU A 118 50.83 2.13 24.08
N LYS A 119 52.13 2.21 23.76
CA LYS A 119 52.61 2.74 22.48
C LYS A 119 52.08 1.92 21.29
N ALA A 120 52.11 0.59 21.38
CA ALA A 120 51.59 -0.29 20.33
C ALA A 120 50.06 -0.19 20.21
N ARG A 121 49.34 -0.05 21.32
CA ARG A 121 47.88 0.17 21.30
C ARG A 121 47.49 1.46 20.59
N ARG A 122 48.21 2.56 20.84
CA ARG A 122 47.94 3.85 20.19
C ARG A 122 48.17 3.79 18.68
N ALA A 123 49.33 3.27 18.25
CA ALA A 123 49.62 3.08 16.83
C ALA A 123 48.60 2.16 16.14
N TYR A 124 48.18 1.08 16.82
CA TYR A 124 47.17 0.16 16.30
C TYR A 124 45.80 0.83 16.16
N ARG A 125 45.37 1.67 17.11
CA ARG A 125 44.12 2.42 17.00
C ARG A 125 44.11 3.39 15.83
N GLU A 126 45.23 4.06 15.58
CA GLU A 126 45.39 4.98 14.46
C GLU A 126 45.30 4.24 13.11
N GLN A 127 45.93 3.07 13.00
CA GLN A 127 45.86 2.23 11.79
C GLN A 127 44.45 1.67 11.51
N HIS A 128 43.67 1.41 12.55
CA HIS A 128 42.33 0.81 12.49
C HIS A 128 41.21 1.78 12.88
N GLU A 129 41.44 3.10 12.74
CA GLU A 129 40.56 4.15 13.26
C GLU A 129 39.11 3.99 12.76
N SER A 130 38.93 3.76 11.47
CA SER A 130 37.62 3.59 10.83
C SER A 130 36.84 2.41 11.43
N GLU A 131 37.49 1.29 11.71
CA GLU A 131 36.88 0.10 12.31
C GLU A 131 36.47 0.36 13.76
N PHE A 132 37.26 1.14 14.50
CA PHE A 132 36.90 1.56 15.85
C PHE A 132 35.70 2.50 15.86
N ILE A 133 35.64 3.49 14.97
CA ILE A 133 34.48 4.39 14.82
C ILE A 133 33.21 3.59 14.51
N ILE A 134 33.28 2.62 13.59
CA ILE A 134 32.15 1.75 13.26
C ILE A 134 31.74 0.92 14.49
N SER A 135 32.70 0.31 15.19
CA SER A 135 32.41 -0.51 16.36
C SER A 135 31.78 0.29 17.51
N GLU A 136 32.23 1.53 17.71
CA GLU A 136 31.74 2.42 18.76
C GLU A 136 30.34 2.94 18.42
N SER A 137 30.10 3.32 17.17
CA SER A 137 28.76 3.76 16.73
C SER A 137 27.72 2.64 16.89
N ALA A 138 28.05 1.40 16.53
CA ALA A 138 27.19 0.25 16.75
C ALA A 138 26.99 -0.05 18.26
N ALA A 139 28.04 0.05 19.08
CA ALA A 139 27.93 -0.13 20.53
C ALA A 139 27.01 0.93 21.17
N ARG A 140 27.11 2.20 20.74
CA ARG A 140 26.21 3.28 21.18
C ARG A 140 24.77 2.99 20.78
N TYR A 141 24.54 2.48 19.57
CA TYR A 141 23.21 2.04 19.13
C TYR A 141 22.62 0.96 20.05
N PHE A 142 23.38 -0.11 20.35
CA PHE A 142 22.89 -1.17 21.24
C PHE A 142 22.58 -0.65 22.64
N LYS A 143 23.44 0.21 23.20
CA LYS A 143 23.23 0.85 24.49
C LYS A 143 21.95 1.69 24.51
N ALA A 144 21.73 2.51 23.47
CA ALA A 144 20.53 3.34 23.34
C ALA A 144 19.24 2.51 23.22
N LYS A 145 19.32 1.31 22.64
CA LYS A 145 18.21 0.34 22.53
C LYS A 145 18.09 -0.60 23.74
N GLY A 146 18.89 -0.43 24.80
CA GLY A 146 18.88 -1.30 25.97
C GLY A 146 19.33 -2.74 25.70
N ILE A 147 20.05 -2.97 24.60
CA ILE A 147 20.50 -4.30 24.18
C ILE A 147 21.79 -4.63 24.91
N SER A 148 21.69 -5.46 25.95
CA SER A 148 22.84 -5.97 26.72
C SER A 148 23.45 -7.24 26.10
N LYS A 149 22.61 -8.07 25.47
CA LYS A 149 23.01 -9.31 24.79
C LYS A 149 22.69 -9.23 23.31
N LEU A 150 23.72 -9.39 22.47
CA LEU A 150 23.54 -9.35 21.02
C LEU A 150 22.72 -10.55 20.54
N PRO A 151 21.73 -10.33 19.65
CA PRO A 151 20.96 -11.43 19.09
C PRO A 151 21.81 -12.28 18.17
N ALA A 152 21.43 -13.56 18.02
CA ALA A 152 22.05 -14.43 17.04
C ALA A 152 21.70 -13.96 15.62
N SER A 153 22.71 -13.70 14.78
CA SER A 153 22.51 -13.15 13.43
C SER A 153 21.60 -14.03 12.57
N LYS A 154 21.66 -15.36 12.71
CA LYS A 154 20.80 -16.28 11.98
C LYS A 154 19.34 -16.17 12.41
N ALA A 155 19.07 -16.10 13.72
CA ALA A 155 17.72 -15.94 14.25
C ALA A 155 17.09 -14.62 13.79
N LEU A 156 17.87 -13.52 13.85
CA LEU A 156 17.42 -12.21 13.36
C LEU A 156 17.11 -12.22 11.86
N GLN A 157 17.93 -12.92 11.06
CA GLN A 157 17.68 -13.09 9.62
C GLN A 157 16.36 -13.84 9.36
N THR A 158 16.14 -14.97 10.04
CA THR A 158 14.89 -15.75 9.90
C THR A 158 13.67 -14.93 10.27
N GLU A 159 13.74 -14.13 11.32
CA GLU A 159 12.64 -13.26 11.74
C GLU A 159 12.34 -12.15 10.71
N ILE A 160 13.37 -11.54 10.12
CA ILE A 160 13.22 -10.57 9.02
C ILE A 160 12.56 -11.22 7.80
N GLU A 161 12.92 -12.45 7.47
CA GLU A 161 12.32 -13.20 6.37
C GLU A 161 10.85 -13.52 6.63
N GLN A 162 10.50 -13.94 7.85
CA GLN A 162 9.11 -14.17 8.26
C GLN A 162 8.27 -12.90 8.16
N LEU A 163 8.74 -11.78 8.73
CA LEU A 163 8.06 -10.49 8.63
C LEU A 163 7.95 -9.98 7.18
N THR A 164 8.93 -10.30 6.33
CA THR A 164 8.86 -9.94 4.91
C THR A 164 7.76 -10.74 4.20
N LYS A 165 7.62 -12.03 4.50
CA LYS A 165 6.52 -12.87 3.98
C LYS A 165 5.16 -12.37 4.46
N GLU A 166 5.04 -12.09 5.75
CA GLU A 166 3.81 -11.53 6.35
C GLU A 166 3.44 -10.20 5.70
N LYS A 167 4.40 -9.28 5.55
CA LYS A 167 4.17 -8.00 4.87
C LYS A 167 3.64 -8.19 3.44
N ASN A 168 4.21 -9.14 2.70
CA ASN A 168 3.76 -9.40 1.33
C ASN A 168 2.35 -9.99 1.30
N SER A 169 2.00 -10.86 2.25
CA SER A 169 0.63 -11.38 2.40
C SER A 169 -0.36 -10.25 2.70
N LEU A 170 -0.06 -9.44 3.73
CA LEU A 170 -0.90 -8.31 4.12
C LEU A 170 -1.04 -7.27 2.99
N TYR A 171 -0.01 -7.12 2.15
CA TYR A 171 -0.08 -6.21 1.01
C TYR A 171 -1.04 -6.72 -0.09
N ASN A 172 -1.14 -8.03 -0.28
CA ASN A 172 -2.12 -8.62 -1.20
C ASN A 172 -3.54 -8.40 -0.66
N GLU A 173 -3.78 -8.72 0.61
CA GLU A 173 -5.08 -8.46 1.27
C GLU A 173 -5.48 -6.98 1.20
N TYR A 174 -4.54 -6.08 1.47
CA TYR A 174 -4.75 -4.64 1.33
C TYR A 174 -5.18 -4.25 -0.08
N ARG A 175 -4.53 -4.83 -1.11
CA ARG A 175 -4.88 -4.52 -2.51
C ARG A 175 -6.28 -5.02 -2.87
N GLU A 176 -6.67 -6.18 -2.41
CA GLU A 176 -8.00 -6.75 -2.62
C GLU A 176 -9.07 -5.91 -1.91
N LYS A 177 -8.90 -5.64 -0.62
CA LYS A 177 -9.83 -4.78 0.15
C LYS A 177 -9.95 -3.38 -0.44
N LYS A 178 -8.84 -2.79 -0.87
CA LYS A 178 -8.85 -1.48 -1.53
C LYS A 178 -9.58 -1.50 -2.87
N ALA A 179 -9.49 -2.60 -3.62
CA ALA A 179 -10.24 -2.77 -4.85
C ALA A 179 -11.75 -2.88 -4.56
N SER A 180 -12.15 -3.69 -3.57
CA SER A 180 -13.54 -3.83 -3.12
C SER A 180 -14.14 -2.50 -2.66
N VAL A 181 -13.45 -1.75 -1.80
CA VAL A 181 -13.89 -0.41 -1.37
C VAL A 181 -14.10 0.52 -2.57
N ARG A 182 -13.17 0.51 -3.54
CA ARG A 182 -13.28 1.36 -4.73
C ARG A 182 -14.47 0.98 -5.60
N GLU A 183 -14.74 -0.31 -5.75
CA GLU A 183 -15.86 -0.82 -6.51
C GLU A 183 -17.19 -0.42 -5.85
N LEU A 184 -17.35 -0.68 -4.54
CA LEU A 184 -18.53 -0.27 -3.77
C LEU A 184 -18.77 1.25 -3.84
N GLN A 185 -17.71 2.06 -3.73
CA GLN A 185 -17.80 3.52 -3.90
C GLN A 185 -18.26 3.92 -5.31
N THR A 186 -17.84 3.18 -6.33
CA THR A 186 -18.21 3.45 -7.72
C THR A 186 -19.67 3.07 -7.96
N VAL A 187 -20.10 1.90 -7.49
CA VAL A 187 -21.50 1.44 -7.55
C VAL A 187 -22.40 2.46 -6.84
N LYS A 188 -22.07 2.83 -5.59
CA LYS A 188 -22.81 3.85 -4.84
C LYS A 188 -22.91 5.17 -5.61
N GLY A 189 -21.77 5.71 -6.06
CA GLY A 189 -21.75 7.00 -6.74
C GLY A 189 -22.47 7.00 -8.09
N ASN A 190 -22.57 5.86 -8.76
CA ASN A 190 -23.39 5.68 -9.97
C ASN A 190 -24.87 5.54 -9.62
N LEU A 191 -25.21 4.74 -8.59
CA LEU A 191 -26.57 4.54 -8.11
C LEU A 191 -27.21 5.87 -7.68
N ASP A 192 -26.46 6.70 -6.93
CA ASP A 192 -26.89 8.06 -6.56
C ASP A 192 -27.26 8.91 -7.79
N LYS A 193 -26.48 8.81 -8.87
CA LYS A 193 -26.74 9.53 -10.12
C LYS A 193 -27.94 8.98 -10.89
N ILE A 194 -28.15 7.66 -10.83
CA ILE A 194 -29.30 7.00 -11.45
C ILE A 194 -30.59 7.43 -10.73
N LEU A 195 -30.62 7.31 -9.40
CA LEU A 195 -31.77 7.64 -8.56
C LEU A 195 -32.09 9.14 -8.59
N ARG A 196 -31.08 10.02 -8.55
CA ARG A 196 -31.31 11.48 -8.67
C ARG A 196 -31.80 11.93 -10.05
N ARG A 197 -31.64 11.10 -11.08
CA ARG A 197 -32.11 11.41 -12.45
C ARG A 197 -33.58 11.02 -12.68
N GLU A 198 -34.20 10.31 -11.75
CA GLU A 198 -35.61 9.89 -11.88
C GLU A 198 -36.72 10.98 -11.77
N PRO A 199 -36.51 12.26 -11.39
CA PRO A 199 -37.63 13.20 -11.43
C PRO A 199 -38.03 13.65 -12.86
N GLU A 200 -37.24 13.38 -13.91
CA GLU A 200 -37.49 13.93 -15.26
C GLU A 200 -38.19 12.96 -16.24
N ARG A 201 -38.44 11.71 -15.85
CA ARG A 201 -39.28 10.79 -16.64
C ARG A 201 -40.75 10.91 -16.24
N GLY A 202 -41.32 12.10 -16.45
CA GLY A 202 -42.68 12.37 -15.97
C GLY A 202 -43.35 13.63 -16.51
N LYS A 203 -43.09 14.05 -17.74
CA LYS A 203 -44.07 14.83 -18.52
C LYS A 203 -44.06 14.33 -19.96
N GLY A 204 -45.01 13.43 -20.24
CA GLY A 204 -45.40 13.16 -21.62
C GLY A 204 -45.69 14.48 -22.31
N ARG A 205 -44.92 14.81 -23.34
CA ARG A 205 -45.40 15.74 -24.35
C ARG A 205 -46.40 14.96 -25.19
N GLU A 206 -47.66 15.00 -24.77
CA GLU A 206 -48.77 15.01 -25.71
C GLU A 206 -48.50 16.19 -26.66
N ASN A 207 -47.89 15.90 -27.80
CA ASN A 207 -48.06 16.76 -28.96
C ASN A 207 -49.34 16.28 -29.63
N GLU A 208 -50.46 16.76 -29.10
CA GLU A 208 -51.70 16.85 -29.86
C GLU A 208 -51.70 18.21 -30.58
N ARG A 209 -51.99 18.15 -31.88
CA ARG A 209 -52.28 19.23 -32.85
C ARG A 209 -51.10 19.78 -33.65
#